data_AF-A0A0Q0DB56-F1
#
_entry.id   AF-A0A0Q0DB56-F1
#
_cell.length_a   1.000
_cell.length_b   1.000
_cell.length_c   1.000
_cell.angle_alpha   90.00
_cell.angle_beta   90.00
_cell.angle_gamma   90.00
#
_symmetry.space_group_name_H-M   'P 1'
#
loop_
_entity.id
_entity.type
_entity.pdbx_description
1 polymer ?
#
loop_
_entity_poly.entity_id
_entity_poly.type
_entity_poly.pdbx_seq_one_letter_code
_entity_poly.pdbx_strand_id
1 'polypeptide(L)'
;MRILTALTFCVLASTAQGKCQDRYYYYEAKPLPAKVKNWQIYEDNNVQFSREIKDFLSMTAACSPATDGEAYHFTAYFNYIVEPNLWKKLSNPLYKNMAIRLPNGVYAQGANASTMDVVEFNQTNRKTFTQYRAELSYAGKTSVIYVYLVRKGIDQMYTPMLNVSFSKTYQRDGYYFTEYKP
;
A
#
# COMPACT_ATOMS: atom_id res chain seq x y z
N MET A 1 25.98 1.80 -56.21
CA MET A 1 25.84 0.57 -55.38
C MET A 1 26.43 0.89 -54.02
N ARG A 2 25.62 1.00 -52.95
CA ARG A 2 25.41 -0.05 -51.91
C ARG A 2 26.77 -0.42 -51.27
N ILE A 3 27.00 -0.30 -49.95
CA ILE A 3 26.19 -0.82 -48.83
C ILE A 3 26.53 -0.01 -47.56
N LEU A 4 25.51 0.55 -46.88
CA LEU A 4 25.58 0.94 -45.46
C LEU A 4 25.67 -0.32 -44.60
N THR A 5 26.64 -0.39 -43.69
CA THR A 5 26.62 -1.34 -42.57
C THR A 5 26.43 -0.55 -41.27
N ALA A 6 25.17 -0.30 -40.94
CA ALA A 6 24.77 0.08 -39.59
C ALA A 6 24.73 -1.21 -38.75
N LEU A 7 25.73 -1.39 -37.88
CA LEU A 7 25.71 -2.44 -36.86
C LEU A 7 24.85 -1.95 -35.69
N THR A 8 23.55 -2.20 -35.80
CA THR A 8 22.58 -2.00 -34.74
C THR A 8 22.79 -3.07 -33.68
N PHE A 9 23.62 -2.78 -32.68
CA PHE A 9 23.66 -3.54 -31.42
C PHE A 9 22.45 -3.12 -30.57
N CYS A 10 21.24 -3.49 -30.99
CA CYS A 10 20.13 -3.60 -30.06
C CYS A 10 20.35 -4.90 -29.27
N VAL A 11 21.11 -4.80 -28.18
CA VAL A 11 21.03 -5.83 -27.13
C VAL A 11 19.60 -5.76 -26.63
N LEU A 12 18.80 -6.73 -27.07
CA LEU A 12 17.51 -7.07 -26.50
C LEU A 12 17.71 -7.12 -24.98
N ALA A 13 17.23 -6.11 -24.28
CA ALA A 13 17.01 -6.23 -22.85
C ALA A 13 16.06 -7.41 -22.71
N SER A 14 16.60 -8.55 -22.32
CA SER A 14 15.82 -9.71 -21.91
C SER A 14 14.88 -9.20 -20.83
N THR A 15 13.61 -9.04 -21.17
CA THR A 15 12.54 -8.85 -20.19
C THR A 15 12.43 -10.17 -19.44
N ALA A 16 13.36 -10.38 -18.50
CA ALA A 16 13.13 -11.34 -17.44
C ALA A 16 11.79 -10.92 -16.84
N GLN A 17 10.77 -11.75 -17.04
CA GLN A 17 9.47 -11.62 -16.42
C GLN A 17 9.64 -11.92 -14.92
N GLY A 18 10.41 -11.07 -14.25
CA GLY A 18 10.57 -11.10 -12.82
C GLY A 18 9.34 -10.46 -12.20
N LYS A 19 8.95 -10.94 -11.02
CA LYS A 19 8.02 -10.25 -10.13
C LYS A 19 8.42 -8.78 -10.07
N CYS A 20 7.45 -7.88 -10.14
CA CYS A 20 7.74 -6.51 -9.75
C CYS A 20 8.21 -6.47 -8.31
N GLN A 21 9.15 -5.57 -8.06
CA GLN A 21 9.62 -5.28 -6.71
C GLN A 21 8.44 -4.90 -5.81
N ASP A 22 8.53 -5.32 -4.55
CA ASP A 22 7.58 -4.87 -3.54
C ASP A 22 7.61 -3.35 -3.42
N ARG A 23 6.42 -2.79 -3.17
CA ARG A 23 6.22 -1.34 -3.07
C ARG A 23 5.96 -0.93 -1.64
N TYR A 24 6.61 0.13 -1.19
CA TYR A 24 6.41 0.71 0.13
C TYR A 24 5.90 2.14 -0.02
N TYR A 25 4.64 2.35 0.35
CA TYR A 25 3.92 3.61 0.23
C TYR A 25 3.81 4.31 1.58
N TYR A 26 3.90 5.64 1.57
CA TYR A 26 3.81 6.50 2.75
C TYR A 26 2.86 7.65 2.47
N TYR A 27 1.60 7.44 2.81
CA TYR A 27 0.54 8.40 2.56
C TYR A 27 0.26 9.21 3.83
N GLU A 28 0.59 10.50 3.81
CA GLU A 28 0.20 11.43 4.86
C GLU A 28 -1.27 11.81 4.74
N ALA A 29 -2.10 11.14 5.53
CA ALA A 29 -3.52 11.33 5.52
C ALA A 29 -3.94 12.66 6.15
N LYS A 30 -4.94 13.29 5.52
CA LYS A 30 -5.63 14.47 6.06
C LYS A 30 -7.14 14.22 6.10
N PRO A 31 -7.63 13.28 6.93
CA PRO A 31 -9.04 12.97 6.99
C PRO A 31 -9.82 14.18 7.51
N LEU A 32 -11.01 14.40 6.97
CA LEU A 32 -11.88 15.50 7.37
C LEU A 32 -13.03 14.99 8.25
N PRO A 33 -13.47 15.76 9.26
CA PRO A 33 -14.66 15.41 10.01
C PRO A 33 -15.90 15.36 9.11
N ALA A 34 -16.60 14.24 9.11
CA ALA A 34 -17.90 14.03 8.47
C ALA A 34 -18.97 13.85 9.55
N LYS A 35 -20.18 14.36 9.30
CA LYS A 35 -21.33 14.19 10.19
C LYS A 35 -22.13 12.96 9.79
N VAL A 36 -22.50 12.15 10.77
CA VAL A 36 -23.41 11.00 10.64
C VAL A 36 -24.53 11.19 11.67
N LYS A 37 -25.64 11.78 11.23
CA LYS A 37 -26.71 12.28 12.13
C LYS A 37 -26.08 13.25 13.15
N ASN A 38 -26.16 12.92 14.45
CA ASN A 38 -25.60 13.73 15.53
C ASN A 38 -24.14 13.38 15.86
N TRP A 39 -23.57 12.35 15.25
CA TRP A 39 -22.22 11.87 15.49
C TRP A 39 -21.24 12.38 14.44
N GLN A 40 -19.95 12.30 14.74
CA GLN A 40 -18.86 12.66 13.84
C GLN A 40 -17.89 11.50 13.64
N ILE A 41 -17.35 11.38 12.44
CA ILE A 41 -16.29 10.43 12.11
C ILE A 41 -15.30 11.09 11.17
N TYR A 42 -14.05 10.65 11.16
CA TYR A 42 -13.13 11.07 10.11
C TYR A 42 -13.41 10.36 8.81
N GLU A 43 -13.28 11.06 7.71
CA GLU A 43 -13.43 10.53 6.36
C GLU A 43 -12.27 10.94 5.49
N ASP A 44 -11.74 10.00 4.71
CA ASP A 44 -10.75 10.28 3.67
C ASP A 44 -11.25 9.85 2.30
N ASN A 45 -11.71 10.85 1.54
CA ASN A 45 -12.15 10.69 0.15
C ASN A 45 -11.00 10.80 -0.87
N ASN A 46 -9.83 11.24 -0.42
CA ASN A 46 -8.71 11.58 -1.30
C ASN A 46 -7.74 10.41 -1.46
N VAL A 47 -7.71 9.45 -0.54
CA VAL A 47 -6.80 8.29 -0.59
C VAL A 47 -6.87 7.56 -1.93
N GLN A 48 -8.07 7.38 -2.50
CA GLN A 48 -8.28 6.74 -3.80
C GLN A 48 -7.65 7.49 -4.99
N PHE A 49 -7.41 8.79 -4.86
CA PHE A 49 -6.82 9.64 -5.89
C PHE A 49 -5.34 9.92 -5.66
N SER A 50 -4.78 9.37 -4.57
CA SER A 50 -3.38 9.54 -4.17
C SER A 50 -2.42 8.98 -5.23
N ARG A 51 -1.17 9.45 -5.19
CA ARG A 51 -0.12 8.95 -6.08
C ARG A 51 0.17 7.47 -5.82
N GLU A 52 0.05 7.06 -4.55
CA GLU A 52 0.29 5.69 -4.07
C GLU A 52 -0.73 4.72 -4.68
N ILE A 53 -2.03 5.07 -4.66
CA ILE A 53 -3.06 4.23 -5.27
C ILE A 53 -2.93 4.20 -6.79
N LYS A 54 -2.63 5.35 -7.43
CA LYS A 54 -2.38 5.38 -8.89
C LYS A 54 -1.21 4.47 -9.29
N ASP A 55 -0.10 4.55 -8.55
CA ASP A 55 1.07 3.68 -8.76
C ASP A 55 0.70 2.21 -8.55
N PHE A 56 -0.04 1.88 -7.49
CA PHE A 56 -0.50 0.52 -7.22
C PHE A 56 -1.34 -0.05 -8.38
N LEU A 57 -2.24 0.74 -8.96
CA LEU A 57 -3.04 0.35 -10.13
C LEU A 57 -2.17 0.16 -11.37
N SER A 58 -1.27 1.09 -11.66
CA SER A 58 -0.35 1.01 -12.79
C SER A 58 0.57 -0.21 -12.69
N MET A 59 1.10 -0.50 -11.51
CA MET A 59 1.91 -1.69 -11.25
C MET A 59 1.07 -2.96 -11.38
N THR A 60 -0.16 -2.98 -10.88
CA THR A 60 -1.05 -4.15 -11.04
C THR A 60 -1.24 -4.50 -12.51
N ALA A 61 -1.43 -3.50 -13.38
CA ALA A 61 -1.56 -3.71 -14.82
C ALA A 61 -0.24 -4.14 -15.50
N ALA A 62 0.90 -3.59 -15.06
CA ALA A 62 2.19 -3.80 -15.71
C ALA A 62 2.88 -5.12 -15.31
N CYS A 63 2.79 -5.51 -14.04
CA CYS A 63 3.56 -6.61 -13.48
C CYS A 63 3.13 -7.97 -13.99
N SER A 64 4.09 -8.87 -14.22
CA SER A 64 3.83 -10.29 -14.48
C SER A 64 4.07 -11.09 -13.19
N PRO A 65 3.41 -12.23 -12.99
CA PRO A 65 3.69 -13.08 -11.84
C PRO A 65 5.13 -13.59 -11.91
N ALA A 66 5.77 -13.80 -10.74
CA ALA A 66 7.16 -14.24 -10.65
C ALA A 66 7.39 -15.66 -11.19
N THR A 67 6.39 -16.51 -10.97
CA THR A 67 6.37 -17.94 -11.28
C THR A 67 4.93 -18.40 -11.42
N ASP A 68 4.70 -19.44 -12.23
CA ASP A 68 3.40 -20.10 -12.34
C ASP A 68 2.95 -20.60 -10.95
N GLY A 69 1.82 -20.06 -10.46
CA GLY A 69 1.22 -20.43 -9.18
C GLY A 69 1.32 -19.40 -8.05
N GLU A 70 2.04 -18.28 -8.22
CA GLU A 70 1.90 -17.16 -7.27
C GLU A 70 0.53 -16.49 -7.41
N ALA A 71 -0.17 -16.31 -6.28
CA ALA A 71 -1.49 -15.70 -6.25
C ALA A 71 -1.51 -14.19 -6.63
N TYR A 72 -0.37 -13.51 -6.47
CA TYR A 72 -0.27 -12.05 -6.64
C TYR A 72 0.89 -11.62 -7.55
N HIS A 73 0.62 -10.65 -8.43
CA HIS A 73 1.59 -10.13 -9.38
C HIS A 73 2.65 -9.23 -8.72
N PHE A 74 2.26 -8.50 -7.67
CA PHE A 74 3.19 -7.87 -6.72
C PHE A 74 2.50 -7.60 -5.38
N THR A 75 3.32 -7.23 -4.39
CA THR A 75 2.86 -6.87 -3.04
C THR A 75 3.17 -5.40 -2.76
N ALA A 76 2.21 -4.70 -2.17
CA ALA A 76 2.39 -3.35 -1.66
C ALA A 76 2.17 -3.29 -0.14
N TYR A 77 2.99 -2.49 0.53
CA TYR A 77 2.88 -2.15 1.94
C TYR A 77 2.59 -0.66 2.06
N PHE A 78 1.40 -0.31 2.56
CA PHE A 78 0.87 1.04 2.59
C PHE A 78 0.82 1.57 4.01
N ASN A 79 1.72 2.49 4.34
CA ASN A 79 1.68 3.24 5.59
C ASN A 79 0.68 4.39 5.43
N TYR A 80 -0.52 4.23 6.00
CA TYR A 80 -1.52 5.27 6.11
C TYR A 80 -1.22 6.09 7.38
N ILE A 81 -0.62 7.27 7.22
CA ILE A 81 -0.02 8.04 8.30
C ILE A 81 -1.00 9.12 8.76
N VAL A 82 -1.32 9.14 10.05
CA VAL A 82 -2.27 10.08 10.66
C VAL A 82 -1.63 10.86 11.79
N GLU A 83 -2.23 12.01 12.13
CA GLU A 83 -1.82 12.74 13.32
C GLU A 83 -2.09 11.92 14.60
N PRO A 84 -1.18 11.94 15.58
CA PRO A 84 -1.22 11.04 16.74
C PRO A 84 -2.49 11.14 17.59
N ASN A 85 -3.09 12.33 17.67
CA ASN A 85 -4.28 12.60 18.48
C ASN A 85 -5.50 12.99 17.62
N LEU A 86 -5.52 12.62 16.34
CA LEU A 86 -6.57 13.04 15.40
C LEU A 86 -7.98 12.80 15.95
N TRP A 87 -8.25 11.61 16.50
CA TRP A 87 -9.56 11.22 17.03
C TRP A 87 -10.08 12.11 18.17
N LYS A 88 -9.20 12.74 18.97
CA LYS A 88 -9.57 13.62 20.09
C LYS A 88 -10.12 14.97 19.64
N LYS A 89 -9.98 15.30 18.35
CA LYS A 89 -10.43 16.59 17.79
C LYS A 89 -11.90 16.58 17.36
N LEU A 90 -12.57 15.43 17.40
CA LEU A 90 -14.02 15.34 17.17
C LEU A 90 -14.80 15.70 18.44
N SER A 91 -15.79 16.56 18.33
CA SER A 91 -16.63 16.98 19.46
C SER A 91 -17.64 15.92 19.90
N ASN A 92 -18.16 15.11 18.97
CA ASN A 92 -19.07 14.00 19.29
C ASN A 92 -18.73 12.75 18.45
N PRO A 93 -17.65 12.03 18.78
CA PRO A 93 -17.14 10.95 17.94
C PRO A 93 -18.09 9.74 17.93
N LEU A 94 -18.33 9.18 16.73
CA LEU A 94 -19.14 7.99 16.53
C LEU A 94 -18.51 6.74 17.17
N TYR A 95 -17.18 6.68 17.22
CA TYR A 95 -16.41 5.59 17.80
C TYR A 95 -15.50 6.09 18.91
N LYS A 96 -15.29 5.27 19.95
CA LYS A 96 -14.39 5.62 21.08
C LYS A 96 -12.92 5.66 20.67
N ASN A 97 -12.54 4.83 19.70
CA ASN A 97 -11.18 4.73 19.19
C ASN A 97 -11.02 5.51 17.88
N MET A 98 -9.78 5.76 17.47
CA MET A 98 -9.50 6.36 16.17
C MET A 98 -10.03 5.45 15.06
N ALA A 99 -11.00 5.96 14.30
CA ALA A 99 -11.59 5.30 13.15
C ALA A 99 -11.78 6.30 12.01
N ILE A 100 -11.43 5.87 10.80
CA ILE A 100 -11.47 6.64 9.57
C ILE A 100 -12.34 5.87 8.59
N ARG A 101 -13.41 6.51 8.14
CA ARG A 101 -14.25 6.01 7.05
C ARG A 101 -13.54 6.20 5.72
N LEU A 102 -13.61 5.17 4.91
CA LEU A 102 -13.14 5.17 3.52
C LEU A 102 -14.35 4.86 2.63
N PRO A 103 -15.09 5.88 2.18
CA PRO A 103 -16.38 5.67 1.49
C PRO A 103 -16.26 4.83 0.22
N ASN A 104 -15.09 4.88 -0.42
CA ASN A 104 -14.79 4.09 -1.62
C ASN A 104 -13.77 2.96 -1.33
N GLY A 105 -13.52 2.68 -0.05
CA GLY A 105 -12.43 1.81 0.40
C GLY A 105 -11.05 2.41 0.12
N VAL A 106 -10.00 1.67 0.48
CA VAL A 106 -8.61 2.18 0.40
C VAL A 106 -8.17 2.49 -1.04
N TYR A 107 -8.70 1.79 -2.04
CA TYR A 107 -8.18 1.85 -3.43
C TYR A 107 -9.26 1.91 -4.52
N ALA A 108 -10.51 2.26 -4.18
CA ALA A 108 -11.66 2.39 -5.09
C ALA A 108 -12.01 1.10 -5.86
N GLN A 109 -13.25 0.64 -5.66
CA GLN A 109 -13.89 -0.56 -6.22
C GLN A 109 -13.57 -1.87 -5.47
N GLY A 110 -14.58 -2.40 -4.76
CA GLY A 110 -14.57 -3.77 -4.22
C GLY A 110 -13.74 -4.00 -2.95
N ALA A 111 -13.08 -2.98 -2.41
CA ALA A 111 -12.36 -3.10 -1.15
C ALA A 111 -13.33 -3.32 0.03
N ASN A 112 -13.12 -4.40 0.79
CA ASN A 112 -14.01 -4.79 1.89
C ASN A 112 -13.93 -3.86 3.11
N ALA A 113 -12.84 -3.10 3.26
CA ALA A 113 -12.63 -2.22 4.41
C ALA A 113 -13.21 -0.82 4.15
N SER A 114 -14.45 -0.60 4.59
CA SER A 114 -15.11 0.71 4.59
C SER A 114 -14.69 1.61 5.75
N THR A 115 -13.96 1.05 6.73
CA THR A 115 -13.39 1.77 7.87
C THR A 115 -11.99 1.22 8.19
N MET A 116 -11.11 2.10 8.64
CA MET A 116 -9.81 1.77 9.24
C MET A 116 -9.76 2.32 10.66
N ASP A 117 -9.44 1.48 11.62
CA ASP A 117 -9.36 1.83 13.02
C ASP A 117 -8.01 1.44 13.63
N VAL A 118 -7.53 2.23 14.60
CA VAL A 118 -6.29 1.92 15.32
C VAL A 118 -6.60 0.87 16.39
N VAL A 119 -6.01 -0.31 16.21
CA VAL A 119 -5.96 -1.35 17.24
C VAL A 119 -4.57 -1.34 17.86
N GLU A 120 -4.44 -0.84 19.10
CA GLU A 120 -3.13 -0.61 19.74
C GLU A 120 -2.26 -1.87 19.88
N PHE A 121 -2.89 -3.03 20.07
CA PHE A 121 -2.20 -4.32 20.06
C PHE A 121 -1.45 -4.56 18.73
N ASN A 122 -2.08 -4.22 17.60
CA ASN A 122 -1.50 -4.39 16.25
C ASN A 122 -0.35 -3.42 16.01
N GLN A 123 -0.39 -2.24 16.66
CA GLN A 123 0.69 -1.25 16.59
C GLN A 123 1.92 -1.72 17.35
N THR A 124 1.71 -2.38 18.50
CA THR A 124 2.79 -2.90 19.37
C THR A 124 3.47 -4.13 18.74
N ASN A 125 2.71 -4.94 17.99
CA ASN A 125 3.20 -6.16 17.34
C ASN A 125 3.25 -6.03 15.81
N ARG A 126 3.79 -4.92 15.29
CA ARG A 126 3.91 -4.68 13.84
C ARG A 126 4.63 -5.80 13.09
N LYS A 127 5.51 -6.54 13.79
CA LYS A 127 6.26 -7.67 13.23
C LYS A 127 5.40 -8.84 12.79
N THR A 128 4.26 -9.05 13.43
CA THR A 128 3.41 -10.23 13.23
C THR A 128 2.00 -9.88 12.79
N PHE A 129 1.65 -8.60 12.68
CA PHE A 129 0.29 -8.17 12.43
C PHE A 129 0.14 -7.33 11.16
N THR A 130 -0.69 -7.82 10.24
CA THR A 130 -1.23 -7.06 9.11
C THR A 130 -2.57 -6.46 9.53
N GLN A 131 -2.70 -5.13 9.52
CA GLN A 131 -3.90 -4.49 10.05
C GLN A 131 -5.09 -4.61 9.09
N TYR A 132 -4.88 -4.30 7.81
CA TYR A 132 -5.84 -4.62 6.74
C TYR A 132 -5.14 -5.23 5.55
N ARG A 133 -5.81 -6.20 4.92
CA ARG A 133 -5.37 -6.85 3.69
C ARG A 133 -6.45 -6.65 2.65
N ALA A 134 -6.02 -6.31 1.45
CA ALA A 134 -6.95 -6.16 0.37
C ALA A 134 -6.33 -6.65 -0.93
N GLU A 135 -7.14 -7.35 -1.73
CA GLU A 135 -6.76 -7.86 -3.03
C GLU A 135 -7.47 -7.01 -4.09
N LEU A 136 -6.74 -6.69 -5.15
CA LEU A 136 -7.29 -5.97 -6.27
C LEU A 136 -7.02 -6.72 -7.55
N SER A 137 -8.08 -6.95 -8.32
CA SER A 137 -8.02 -7.36 -9.71
C SER A 137 -8.17 -6.15 -10.62
N TYR A 138 -7.13 -5.84 -11.40
CA TYR A 138 -7.13 -4.74 -12.37
C TYR A 138 -6.44 -5.20 -13.65
N ALA A 139 -7.03 -4.88 -14.81
CA ALA A 139 -6.56 -5.34 -16.12
C ALA A 139 -6.32 -6.87 -16.21
N GLY A 140 -7.16 -7.67 -15.54
CA GLY A 140 -7.06 -9.14 -15.52
C GLY A 140 -5.96 -9.70 -14.61
N LYS A 141 -5.28 -8.85 -13.82
CA LYS A 141 -4.20 -9.23 -12.92
C LYS A 141 -4.58 -8.91 -11.48
N THR A 142 -4.20 -9.80 -10.54
CA THR A 142 -4.47 -9.61 -9.12
C THR A 142 -3.20 -9.28 -8.35
N SER A 143 -3.24 -8.22 -7.54
CA SER A 143 -2.16 -7.82 -6.62
C SER A 143 -2.71 -7.59 -5.22
N VAL A 144 -1.83 -7.61 -4.21
CA VAL A 144 -2.22 -7.45 -2.81
C VAL A 144 -1.62 -6.19 -2.20
N ILE A 145 -2.43 -5.49 -1.41
CA ILE A 145 -2.00 -4.35 -0.61
C ILE A 145 -2.26 -4.61 0.88
N TYR A 146 -1.22 -4.40 1.67
CA TYR A 146 -1.24 -4.47 3.12
C TYR A 146 -1.21 -3.06 3.69
N VAL A 147 -2.25 -2.69 4.42
CA VAL A 147 -2.43 -1.32 4.91
C VAL A 147 -2.17 -1.28 6.41
N TYR A 148 -1.35 -0.33 6.82
CA TYR A 148 -0.97 -0.08 8.20
C TYR A 148 -1.40 1.35 8.56
N LEU A 149 -2.29 1.48 9.54
CA LEU A 149 -2.63 2.79 10.10
C LEU A 149 -1.55 3.17 11.12
N VAL A 150 -0.88 4.30 10.92
CA VAL A 150 0.32 4.72 11.67
C VAL A 150 0.10 6.10 12.28
N ARG A 151 0.16 6.22 13.61
CA ARG A 151 0.23 7.53 14.29
C ARG A 151 1.63 8.11 14.11
N LYS A 152 1.72 9.26 13.43
CA LYS A 152 2.98 9.96 13.15
C LYS A 152 3.76 10.21 14.44
N GLY A 153 5.00 9.73 14.48
CA GLY A 153 5.91 9.89 15.61
C GLY A 153 5.62 8.98 16.82
N ILE A 154 4.62 8.11 16.76
CA ILE A 154 4.29 7.15 17.84
C ILE A 154 4.49 5.72 17.36
N ASP A 155 3.84 5.35 16.24
CA ASP A 155 3.83 3.97 15.78
C ASP A 155 4.98 3.70 14.80
N GLN A 156 5.57 2.50 14.85
CA GLN A 156 6.56 2.07 13.87
C GLN A 156 5.92 1.92 12.49
N MET A 157 6.54 2.51 11.47
CA MET A 157 6.17 2.33 10.06
C MET A 157 6.64 0.96 9.55
N TYR A 158 5.88 0.39 8.61
CA TYR A 158 6.28 -0.81 7.91
C TYR A 158 7.24 -0.44 6.78
N THR A 159 8.51 -0.83 6.95
CA THR A 159 9.61 -0.48 6.04
C THR A 159 10.18 -1.73 5.36
N PRO A 160 10.94 -1.56 4.27
CA PRO A 160 11.66 -2.66 3.65
C PRO A 160 12.59 -3.40 4.62
N MET A 161 13.36 -2.65 5.42
CA MET A 161 14.25 -3.23 6.43
C MET A 161 13.47 -4.06 7.46
N LEU A 162 12.28 -3.60 7.85
CA LEU A 162 11.41 -4.34 8.76
C LEU A 162 10.96 -5.65 8.11
N ASN A 163 10.53 -5.64 6.84
CA ASN A 163 10.13 -6.84 6.09
C ASN A 163 11.31 -7.84 5.94
N VAL A 164 12.49 -7.35 5.56
CA VAL A 164 13.72 -8.16 5.46
C VAL A 164 14.08 -8.80 6.80
N SER A 165 13.83 -8.11 7.92
CA SER A 165 14.10 -8.67 9.25
C SER A 165 13.23 -9.89 9.59
N PHE A 166 12.10 -10.09 8.90
CA PHE A 166 11.20 -11.24 9.14
C PHE A 166 11.47 -12.43 8.24
N SER A 167 12.09 -12.22 7.08
CA SER A 167 12.24 -13.26 6.05
C SER A 167 13.70 -13.63 5.84
N LYS A 168 14.06 -14.85 6.27
CA LYS A 168 15.39 -15.43 5.96
C LYS A 168 15.63 -15.56 4.46
N THR A 169 14.58 -15.74 3.66
CA THR A 169 14.66 -15.85 2.20
C THR A 169 15.14 -14.54 1.57
N TYR A 170 14.63 -13.39 2.02
CA TYR A 170 15.04 -12.07 1.53
C TYR A 170 16.49 -11.70 1.90
N GLN A 171 16.98 -12.22 3.03
CA GLN A 171 18.36 -12.02 3.47
C GLN A 171 19.38 -12.81 2.63
N ARG A 172 18.95 -13.93 2.03
CA ARG A 172 19.82 -14.81 1.24
C ARG A 172 19.88 -14.41 -0.23
N ASP A 173 18.75 -14.02 -0.82
CA ASP A 173 18.60 -13.96 -2.28
C ASP A 173 18.64 -12.52 -2.84
N GLY A 174 19.06 -11.52 -2.04
CA GLY A 174 19.21 -10.13 -2.48
C GLY A 174 17.85 -9.47 -2.76
N TYR A 175 17.15 -9.06 -1.70
CA TYR A 175 15.84 -8.42 -1.79
C TYR A 175 15.89 -7.04 -2.47
N TYR A 176 15.04 -6.84 -3.49
CA TYR A 176 14.88 -5.57 -4.20
C TYR A 176 13.48 -4.98 -3.95
N PHE A 177 13.42 -3.70 -3.60
CA PHE A 177 12.19 -2.97 -3.28
C PHE A 177 12.24 -1.54 -3.80
N THR A 178 11.08 -0.89 -3.93
CA THR A 178 10.99 0.56 -4.14
C THR A 178 10.23 1.24 -3.00
N GLU A 179 10.79 2.35 -2.51
CA GLU A 179 10.27 3.12 -1.39
C GLU A 179 9.82 4.53 -1.83
N TYR A 180 8.58 4.91 -1.53
CA TYR A 180 8.03 6.25 -1.83
C TYR A 180 8.02 7.12 -0.57
N LYS A 181 9.10 7.84 -0.31
CA LYS A 181 9.16 8.74 0.85
C LYS A 181 8.17 9.92 0.68
N PRO A 182 7.60 10.44 1.78
CA PRO A 182 6.69 11.59 1.78
C PRO A 182 7.22 12.75 0.93
#